data_AF-A0A8S1ERQ6-F1
#
_entry.id   AF-A0A8S1ERQ6-F1
#
_cell.length_a   1.000
_cell.length_b   1.000
_cell.length_c   1.000
_cell.angle_alpha   90.00
_cell.angle_beta   90.00
_cell.angle_gamma   90.00
#
_symmetry.space_group_name_H-M   'P 1'
#
loop_
_entity.id
_entity.type
_entity.pdbx_description
1 polymer ?
#
loop_
_entity_poly.entity_id
_entity_poly.type
_entity_poly.pdbx_seq_one_letter_code
_entity_poly.pdbx_strand_id
1 'polypeptide(L)'
;MGGWKLETGRFFMLVAFPVVAFWAFNQPTIFKEFMRGYKIPDSSAGDKAMANFKEELLANKRKEEYEKFLREQMAFEEAKKIRAAHGI
;
A
#
# COMPACT_ATOMS: atom_id res chain seq x y z
N MET A 1 -26.64 26.05 -41.57
CA MET A 1 -26.56 24.92 -40.60
C MET A 1 -25.84 23.71 -41.22
N GLY A 2 -24.56 23.85 -41.61
CA GLY A 2 -23.84 22.81 -42.38
C GLY A 2 -22.60 22.20 -41.68
N GLY A 3 -22.15 22.78 -40.55
CA GLY A 3 -20.92 22.36 -39.85
C GLY A 3 -21.08 21.15 -38.93
N TRP A 4 -22.32 20.76 -38.60
CA TRP A 4 -22.60 19.73 -37.59
C TRP A 4 -21.99 18.37 -37.94
N LYS A 5 -21.96 18.00 -39.23
CA LYS A 5 -21.35 16.73 -39.67
C LYS A 5 -19.85 16.67 -39.39
N LEU A 6 -19.15 17.79 -39.54
CA LEU A 6 -17.71 17.88 -39.28
C LEU A 6 -17.44 17.82 -37.77
N GLU A 7 -18.26 18.50 -36.98
CA GLU A 7 -18.17 18.47 -35.52
C GLU A 7 -18.45 17.08 -34.96
N THR A 8 -19.49 16.38 -35.46
CA THR A 8 -19.77 14.99 -35.09
C THR A 8 -18.62 14.06 -35.45
N GLY A 9 -17.99 14.22 -36.62
CA GLY A 9 -16.81 13.43 -37.00
C GLY A 9 -15.61 13.65 -36.08
N ARG A 10 -15.36 14.91 -35.69
CA ARG A 10 -14.29 15.25 -34.72
C ARG A 10 -14.58 14.66 -33.34
N PHE A 11 -15.80 14.79 -32.85
CA PHE A 11 -16.21 14.18 -31.58
C PHE A 11 -16.11 12.66 -31.61
N PHE A 12 -16.55 12.03 -32.70
CA PHE A 12 -16.42 10.59 -32.86
C PHE A 12 -14.96 10.13 -32.81
N MET A 13 -14.05 10.83 -33.50
CA MET A 13 -12.61 10.52 -33.41
C MET A 13 -12.07 10.68 -31.99
N LEU A 14 -12.44 11.76 -31.29
CA LEU A 14 -11.97 12.00 -29.92
C LEU A 14 -12.47 10.94 -28.93
N VAL A 15 -13.66 10.38 -29.15
CA VAL A 15 -14.24 9.33 -28.30
C VAL A 15 -13.74 7.94 -28.70
N ALA A 16 -13.72 7.64 -29.99
CA ALA A 16 -13.34 6.33 -30.51
C ALA A 16 -11.83 6.08 -30.38
N PHE A 17 -10.99 7.11 -30.56
CA PHE A 17 -9.54 6.98 -30.48
C PHE A 17 -9.03 6.35 -29.18
N PRO A 18 -9.36 6.85 -27.97
CA PRO A 18 -8.86 6.25 -26.73
C PRO A 18 -9.38 4.81 -26.53
N VAL A 19 -10.61 4.51 -26.94
CA VAL A 19 -11.20 3.16 -26.82
C VAL A 19 -10.50 2.17 -27.75
N VAL A 20 -10.30 2.56 -29.01
CA VAL A 20 -9.62 1.72 -30.01
C VAL A 20 -8.15 1.56 -29.65
N ALA A 21 -7.47 2.63 -29.22
CA ALA A 21 -6.08 2.56 -28.76
C ALA A 21 -5.95 1.62 -27.56
N PHE A 22 -6.80 1.79 -26.54
CA PHE A 22 -6.79 0.90 -25.39
C PHE A 22 -7.04 -0.56 -25.80
N TRP A 23 -8.07 -0.83 -26.61
CA TRP A 23 -8.38 -2.18 -27.06
C TRP A 23 -7.23 -2.83 -27.87
N ALA A 24 -6.58 -2.07 -28.75
CA ALA A 24 -5.48 -2.55 -29.57
C ALA A 24 -4.23 -2.83 -28.73
N PHE A 25 -3.83 -1.92 -27.84
CA PHE A 25 -2.60 -2.05 -27.06
C PHE A 25 -2.74 -2.91 -25.80
N ASN A 26 -3.97 -3.15 -25.32
CA ASN A 26 -4.24 -4.08 -24.22
C ASN A 26 -4.27 -5.56 -24.68
N GLN A 27 -3.89 -5.86 -25.92
CA GLN A 27 -3.79 -7.24 -26.39
C GLN A 27 -2.57 -7.94 -25.76
N PRO A 28 -2.76 -9.13 -25.16
CA PRO A 28 -1.66 -9.88 -24.54
C PRO A 28 -0.50 -10.16 -25.49
N THR A 29 -0.76 -10.31 -26.79
CA THR A 29 0.26 -10.59 -27.80
C THR A 29 1.27 -9.45 -27.94
N ILE A 30 0.79 -8.20 -27.99
CA ILE A 30 1.65 -7.02 -28.11
C ILE A 30 2.43 -6.82 -26.81
N PHE A 31 1.76 -6.97 -25.66
CA PHE A 31 2.40 -6.92 -24.36
C PHE A 31 3.52 -7.96 -24.23
N LYS A 32 3.27 -9.21 -24.63
CA LYS A 32 4.26 -10.29 -24.59
C LYS A 32 5.46 -10.00 -25.48
N GLU A 33 5.26 -9.46 -26.69
CA GLU A 33 6.37 -9.11 -27.57
C GLU A 33 7.20 -7.95 -26.99
N PHE A 34 6.55 -6.92 -26.45
CA PHE A 34 7.23 -5.79 -25.81
C PHE A 34 8.00 -6.21 -24.54
N MET A 35 7.44 -7.14 -23.76
CA MET A 35 8.05 -7.64 -22.53
C MET A 35 9.03 -8.79 -22.75
N ARG A 36 9.20 -9.30 -23.97
CA ARG A 36 9.99 -10.51 -24.28
C ARG A 36 11.45 -10.41 -23.83
N GLY A 37 12.01 -9.20 -23.79
CA GLY A 37 13.37 -8.92 -23.31
C GLY A 37 13.42 -8.16 -22.00
N TYR A 38 12.27 -7.84 -21.39
CA TYR A 38 12.23 -7.07 -20.16
C TYR A 38 12.71 -7.93 -18.99
N LYS A 39 13.92 -7.64 -18.52
CA LYS A 39 14.43 -8.23 -17.28
C LYS A 39 13.84 -7.44 -16.12
N ILE A 40 13.06 -8.12 -15.29
CA ILE A 40 12.63 -7.56 -14.01
C ILE A 40 13.90 -7.22 -13.22
N PRO A 41 14.10 -5.96 -12.80
CA PRO A 41 15.27 -5.58 -12.03
C PRO A 41 15.30 -6.40 -10.73
N ASP A 42 16.50 -6.83 -10.33
CA ASP A 42 16.68 -7.60 -9.10
C ASP A 42 16.28 -6.75 -7.90
N SER A 43 15.10 -7.03 -7.33
CA SER A 43 14.57 -6.37 -6.14
C SER A 43 15.07 -6.97 -4.83
N SER A 44 15.90 -8.02 -4.88
CA SER A 44 16.27 -8.80 -3.69
C SER A 44 16.92 -7.96 -2.59
N ALA A 45 17.64 -6.89 -2.94
CA ALA A 45 18.19 -5.94 -1.97
C ALA A 45 17.08 -5.11 -1.27
N GLY A 46 16.09 -4.64 -2.02
CA GLY A 46 14.93 -3.93 -1.48
C GLY A 46 14.03 -4.83 -0.64
N ASP A 47 13.83 -6.07 -1.08
CA ASP A 47 13.03 -7.07 -0.36
C ASP A 47 13.66 -7.42 1.00
N LYS A 48 15.00 -7.56 1.04
CA LYS A 48 15.75 -7.75 2.30
C LYS A 48 15.66 -6.53 3.20
N ALA A 49 15.79 -5.31 2.66
CA ALA A 49 15.66 -4.09 3.44
C ALA A 49 14.26 -3.96 4.07
N MET A 50 13.21 -4.28 3.31
CA MET A 50 11.83 -4.26 3.79
C MET A 50 11.57 -5.34 4.86
N ALA A 51 12.15 -6.54 4.70
CA ALA A 51 12.08 -7.60 5.69
C ALA A 51 12.72 -7.17 7.02
N ASN A 52 13.94 -6.62 6.97
CA ASN A 52 14.64 -6.12 8.16
C ASN A 52 13.87 -4.99 8.84
N PHE A 53 13.35 -4.04 8.06
CA PHE A 53 12.53 -2.94 8.59
C PHE A 53 11.27 -3.45 9.31
N LYS A 54 10.61 -4.47 8.75
CA LYS A 54 9.44 -5.11 9.37
C LYS A 54 9.82 -5.78 10.69
N GLU A 55 10.96 -6.45 10.77
CA GLU A 55 11.43 -7.08 12.00
C GLU A 55 11.75 -6.06 13.09
N GLU A 56 12.41 -4.95 12.73
CA GLU A 56 12.69 -3.85 13.65
C GLU A 56 11.40 -3.23 14.22
N LEU A 57 10.42 -2.96 13.36
CA LEU A 57 9.10 -2.46 13.79
C LEU A 57 8.40 -3.41 14.75
N LEU A 58 8.44 -4.72 14.49
CA LEU A 58 7.84 -5.73 15.37
C LEU A 58 8.61 -5.87 16.68
N ALA A 59 9.93 -5.71 16.68
CA ALA A 59 10.72 -5.70 17.90
C ALA A 59 10.39 -4.49 18.78
N ASN A 60 10.26 -3.30 18.19
CA ASN A 60 9.91 -2.08 18.91
C ASN A 60 8.50 -2.14 19.49
N LYS A 61 7.50 -2.60 18.72
CA LYS A 61 6.14 -2.80 19.24
C LYS A 61 6.10 -3.76 20.43
N ARG A 62 6.83 -4.89 20.36
CA ARG A 62 6.89 -5.85 21.47
C ARG A 62 7.49 -5.23 22.73
N LYS A 63 8.50 -4.35 22.59
CA LYS A 63 9.08 -3.61 23.72
C LYS A 63 8.08 -2.62 24.31
N GLU A 64 7.43 -1.83 23.47
CA GLU A 64 6.42 -0.86 23.90
C GLU A 64 5.25 -1.54 24.63
N GLU A 65 4.76 -2.67 24.11
CA GLU A 65 3.71 -3.46 24.75
C GLU A 65 4.16 -4.01 26.11
N TYR A 66 5.40 -4.49 26.20
CA TYR A 66 5.96 -4.97 27.47
C TYR A 66 6.14 -3.85 28.50
N GLU A 67 6.67 -2.70 28.09
CA GLU A 67 6.81 -1.53 28.97
C GLU A 67 5.46 -1.03 29.45
N LYS A 68 4.46 -0.99 28.57
CA LYS A 68 3.08 -0.62 28.93
C LYS A 68 2.52 -1.58 29.97
N PHE A 69 2.66 -2.89 29.76
CA PHE A 69 2.20 -3.90 30.70
C PHE A 69 2.87 -3.79 32.08
N LEU A 70 4.18 -3.53 32.13
CA LEU A 70 4.89 -3.30 33.40
C LEU A 70 4.38 -2.06 34.14
N ARG A 71 4.14 -0.95 33.43
CA ARG A 71 3.59 0.26 34.04
C ARG A 71 2.19 0.01 34.62
N GLU A 72 1.36 -0.76 33.91
CA GLU A 72 0.03 -1.14 34.38
C GLU A 72 0.10 -2.00 35.65
N GLN A 73 1.04 -2.96 35.73
CA GLN A 73 1.24 -3.78 36.94
C GLN A 73 1.71 -2.94 38.12
N MET A 74 2.69 -2.04 37.94
CA MET A 74 3.16 -1.17 39.04
C MET A 74 2.03 -0.27 39.54
N ALA A 75 1.25 0.34 38.64
CA ALA A 75 0.10 1.16 39.02
C ALA A 75 -0.97 0.35 39.77
N PHE A 76 -1.21 -0.90 39.38
CA PHE A 76 -2.13 -1.79 40.08
C PHE A 76 -1.63 -2.16 41.49
N GLU A 77 -0.34 -2.48 41.65
CA GLU A 77 0.25 -2.76 42.95
C GLU A 77 0.23 -1.54 43.88
N GLU A 78 0.55 -0.36 43.35
CA GLU A 78 0.46 0.90 44.10
C GLU A 78 -0.98 1.17 44.55
N ALA A 79 -1.97 1.03 43.66
CA ALA A 79 -3.38 1.17 44.01
C ALA A 79 -3.81 0.16 45.08
N LYS A 80 -3.31 -1.08 45.03
CA LYS A 80 -3.56 -2.11 46.06
C LYS A 80 -2.97 -1.72 47.40
N LYS A 81 -1.73 -1.20 47.43
CA LYS A 81 -1.08 -0.71 48.65
C LYS A 81 -1.83 0.49 49.26
N ILE A 82 -2.29 1.43 48.43
CA ILE A 82 -3.06 2.60 48.87
C ILE A 82 -4.39 2.17 49.49
N ARG A 83 -5.11 1.23 48.86
CA ARG A 83 -6.37 0.67 49.39
C ARG A 83 -6.16 -0.01 50.75
N ALA A 84 -5.14 -0.87 50.84
CA ALA A 84 -4.79 -1.53 52.10
C ALA A 84 -4.43 -0.53 53.22
N ALA A 85 -3.73 0.58 52.89
CA ALA A 85 -3.36 1.61 53.86
C ALA A 85 -4.56 2.48 54.31
N HIS A 86 -5.57 2.67 53.46
CA HIS A 86 -6.75 3.49 53.76
C HIS A 86 -7.94 2.67 54.30
N GLY A 87 -7.78 1.35 54.47
CA GLY A 87 -8.79 0.49 55.11
C GLY A 87 -10.08 0.31 54.32
N ILE A 88 -10.02 0.43 52.98
CA ILE A 88 -11.12 0.13 52.03
C ILE A 88 -10.72 -1.03 51.13
#